data_AF-A0A0B3AXW1-F1
#
_entry.id   AF-A0A0B3AXW1-F1
#
_cell.length_a   1.000
_cell.length_b   1.000
_cell.length_c   1.000
_cell.angle_alpha   90.00
_cell.angle_beta   90.00
_cell.angle_gamma   90.00
#
_symmetry.space_group_name_H-M   'P 1'
#
loop_
_entity.id
_entity.type
_entity.pdbx_description
1 polymer ?
#
loop_
_entity_poly.entity_id
_entity_poly.type
_entity_poly.pdbx_seq_one_letter_code
_entity_poly.pdbx_strand_id
1 'polypeptide(L)' 'MKKIYKCKECNFKYKEKKFAKKCEEWCKKYKSCNIEITKHSIKNEKLK' A
#
# COMPACT_ATOMS: atom_id res chain seq x y z
N MET A 1 -18.21 -0.08 -8.68
CA MET A 1 -17.17 -0.85 -7.95
C MET A 1 -15.88 -0.04 -7.87
N LYS A 2 -15.38 0.32 -6.68
CA LYS A 2 -14.06 0.97 -6.54
C LYS A 2 -12.96 -0.10 -6.60
N LYS A 3 -12.11 -0.08 -7.62
CA LYS A 3 -10.95 -0.99 -7.71
C LYS A 3 -9.93 -0.58 -6.65
N ILE A 4 -9.70 -1.46 -5.68
CA ILE A 4 -8.71 -1.29 -4.63
C ILE A 4 -7.65 -2.37 -4.77
N TYR A 5 -6.39 -1.94 -4.70
CA TYR A 5 -5.24 -2.81 -4.84
C TYR A 5 -4.66 -3.06 -3.46
N LYS A 6 -4.38 -4.31 -3.11
CA LYS A 6 -3.81 -4.67 -1.81
C LYS A 6 -2.43 -5.27 -1.98
N CYS A 7 -1.49 -4.88 -1.12
CA CYS A 7 -0.21 -5.57 -0.99
C CYS A 7 -0.45 -6.91 -0.29
N LYS A 8 0.12 -8.01 -0.80
CA LYS A 8 -0.04 -9.35 -0.20
C LYS A 8 0.84 -9.59 1.02
N GLU A 9 1.92 -8.84 1.19
CA GLU A 9 2.82 -9.00 2.35
C GLU A 9 2.32 -8.27 3.59
N CYS A 10 2.00 -6.98 3.46
CA CYS A 10 1.61 -6.14 4.58
C CYS A 10 0.10 -5.87 4.67
N ASN A 11 -0.69 -6.40 3.73
CA ASN A 11 -2.13 -6.23 3.65
C ASN A 11 -2.65 -4.78 3.50
N PHE A 12 -1.75 -3.82 3.21
CA PHE A 12 -2.15 -2.45 2.95
C PHE A 12 -2.96 -2.34 1.66
N LYS A 13 -4.01 -1.54 1.72
CA LYS A 13 -4.90 -1.27 0.59
C LYS A 13 -4.57 0.10 0.01
N TYR A 14 -4.68 0.22 -1.31
CA TYR A 14 -4.35 1.41 -2.10
C TYR A 14 -5.43 1.65 -3.14
N LYS A 15 -5.72 2.93 -3.43
CA LYS A 15 -6.60 3.31 -4.55
C LYS A 15 -5.91 3.12 -5.89
N GLU A 16 -4.61 3.41 -5.95
CA GLU A 16 -3.83 3.29 -7.18
C GLU A 16 -2.99 2.01 -7.20
N LYS A 17 -3.00 1.32 -8.35
CA LYS A 17 -2.19 0.12 -8.59
C LYS A 17 -0.69 0.37 -8.39
N LYS A 18 -0.22 1.58 -8.73
CA LYS A 18 1.19 1.98 -8.61
C LYS A 18 1.69 1.86 -7.17
N PHE A 19 0.88 2.26 -6.19
CA PHE A 19 1.26 2.21 -4.78
C PHE A 19 1.24 0.78 -4.25
N ALA A 20 0.23 -0.02 -4.62
CA ALA A 20 0.20 -1.43 -4.26
C ALA A 20 1.41 -2.18 -4.83
N LYS A 21 1.74 -1.96 -6.12
CA LYS A 21 2.89 -2.59 -6.77
C LYS A 21 4.20 -2.18 -6.10
N LYS A 22 4.43 -0.87 -5.90
CA LYS A 22 5.62 -0.38 -5.18
C LYS A 22 5.69 -0.93 -3.75
N CYS A 23 4.55 -1.05 -3.06
CA CYS A 23 4.50 -1.62 -1.72
C CYS A 23 4.92 -3.08 -1.71
N GLU A 24 4.40 -3.89 -2.64
CA GLU A 24 4.80 -5.30 -2.79
C GLU A 24 6.28 -5.44 -3.14
N GLU A 25 6.79 -4.66 -4.10
CA GLU A 25 8.21 -4.70 -4.48
C GLU A 25 9.12 -4.29 -3.30
N TRP A 26 8.73 -3.28 -2.55
CA TRP A 26 9.47 -2.83 -1.38
C TRP A 26 9.42 -3.85 -0.24
N CYS A 27 8.24 -4.39 0.09
CA CYS A 27 8.12 -5.42 1.13
C CYS A 27 8.98 -6.63 0.78
N LYS A 28 8.98 -7.09 -0.48
CA LYS A 28 9.77 -8.26 -0.88
C LYS A 28 11.26 -8.03 -0.76
N LYS A 29 11.71 -6.81 -1.09
CA LYS A 29 13.13 -6.45 -1.12
C LYS A 29 13.69 -6.15 0.28
N TYR A 30 12.94 -5.41 1.10
CA TYR A 30 13.42 -4.90 2.39
C TYR A 30 12.79 -5.61 3.60
N LYS A 31 11.83 -6.51 3.39
CA LYS A 31 11.02 -7.17 4.43
C LYS A 31 10.40 -6.19 5.44
N SER A 32 10.16 -4.96 5.00
CA SER A 32 9.68 -3.84 5.82
C SER A 32 8.69 -3.01 5.00
N CYS A 33 7.80 -2.27 5.64
CA CYS A 33 6.87 -1.38 4.94
C CYS A 33 7.50 -0.01 4.70
N ASN A 34 7.40 0.53 3.47
CA ASN A 34 7.80 1.91 3.20
C ASN A 34 6.73 2.88 3.70
N ILE A 35 7.10 3.80 4.59
CA ILE A 35 6.20 4.78 5.20
C ILE A 35 5.61 5.75 4.16
N GLU A 36 6.40 6.21 3.18
CA GLU A 36 5.93 7.10 2.12
C GLU A 36 4.83 6.45 1.29
N ILE A 37 5.01 5.18 0.91
CA ILE A 37 3.97 4.42 0.21
C ILE A 37 2.75 4.25 1.11
N THR A 38 2.97 3.91 2.38
CA THR A 38 1.90 3.66 3.36
C THR A 38 1.03 4.89 3.63
N LYS A 39 1.57 6.12 3.51
CA LYS A 39 0.80 7.37 3.59
C LYS A 39 -0.29 7.47 2.52
N HIS A 40 -0.07 6.88 1.34
CA HIS A 40 -1.06 6.82 0.26
C HIS A 40 -2.04 5.64 0.40
N SER A 41 -1.96 4.88 1.49
CA SER A 41 -2.91 3.81 1.74
C SER A 41 -4.29 4.37 2.09
N ILE A 42 -5.33 3.67 1.66
CA ILE A 42 -6.73 4.06 1.93
C ILE A 42 -7.08 4.01 3.43
N LYS A 43 -6.24 3.35 4.24
CA LYS A 43 -6.43 3.26 5.68
C LYS A 43 -6.01 4.56 6.38
N ASN A 44 -5.08 5.31 5.79
CA ASN A 44 -4.57 6.55 6.36
C ASN A 44 -5.44 7.77 6.00
N GLU A 45 -6.19 7.71 4.90
CA GLU A 45 -7.08 8.79 4.44
C GLU A 45 -8.33 8.99 5.34
N LYS A 46 -8.50 8.16 6.37
CA LYS A 46 -9.62 8.25 7.33
C LYS A 46 -9.23 8.73 8.72
N LEU A 47 -7.96 9.04 8.97
CA LEU A 47 -7.54 9.60 10.26
C LEU A 47 -7.40 11.12 10.17
N LYS A 48 -8.57 11.78 10.27
CA LYS A 48 -8.84 13.20 10.56
C LYS A 48 -8.19 14.26 9.67
#